data_AF-A0A9E5H9Y2-F1
#
_entry.id   AF-A0A9E5H9Y2-F1
#
_cell.length_a   1.000
_cell.length_b   1.000
_cell.length_c   1.000
_cell.angle_alpha   90.00
_cell.angle_beta   90.00
_cell.angle_gamma   90.00
#
_symmetry.space_group_name_H-M   'P 1'
#
loop_
_entity.id
_entity.type
_entity.pdbx_description
1 polymer ?
#
loop_
_entity_poly.entity_id
_entity_poly.type
_entity_poly.pdbx_seq_one_letter_code
_entity_poly.pdbx_strand_id
1 'polypeptide(L)'
;KLHEVTEQKISSTERVQKIELKITGATFNQDRTWYFEIVGKDKSSKECYSKVLFTQDSNTFLNFTQIEPYYVDNIFNPVDDLYFDVSSIGEDAYIENFFDTQQLKSLNQFLPEPHEAGLALLEKNLTELDGKYKDNSIWLRNRLKGDIVIGLYGDVEDSDLKTLNQIIQTMHIVAPDLNISYSDNTEYVNLPIHFLPCTSLFSKQAKDCKEKAIGTFHFPSNTANEPKSKNSSSPEIAYFSASDLMQLRILYDDRLPVLISTKQVSEKLNLDYEKVLEYEKKPSDACNAGQSGWSDLIDFQMGKIDKDELFGG
;
A
#
# COMPACT_ATOMS: atom_id res chain seq x y z
N LYS A 1 -25.78 29.42 -8.42
CA LYS A 1 -24.52 28.65 -8.57
C LYS A 1 -23.54 29.16 -7.52
N LEU A 2 -23.49 28.55 -6.34
CA LEU A 2 -22.35 28.75 -5.44
C LEU A 2 -21.25 27.83 -5.96
N HIS A 3 -20.23 28.43 -6.58
CA HIS A 3 -18.95 27.77 -6.80
C HIS A 3 -18.10 28.12 -5.59
N GLU A 4 -18.08 27.26 -4.57
CA GLU A 4 -17.03 27.35 -3.56
C GLU A 4 -15.74 26.87 -4.23
N VAL A 5 -14.91 27.83 -4.62
CA VAL A 5 -13.54 27.59 -5.09
C VAL A 5 -12.64 27.81 -3.89
N THR A 6 -12.03 26.74 -3.41
CA THR A 6 -11.01 26.80 -2.35
C THR A 6 -9.64 26.73 -3.01
N GLU A 7 -8.87 27.81 -2.95
CA GLU A 7 -7.48 27.86 -3.42
C GLU A 7 -6.54 27.73 -2.20
N GLN A 8 -5.70 26.70 -2.19
CA GLN A 8 -4.67 26.51 -1.17
C GLN A 8 -3.29 26.59 -1.80
N LYS A 9 -2.42 27.43 -1.22
CA LYS A 9 -1.01 27.49 -1.65
C LYS A 9 -0.27 26.26 -1.16
N ILE A 10 0.40 25.60 -2.10
CA ILE A 10 1.22 24.43 -1.87
C ILE A 10 2.66 24.90 -1.57
N SER A 11 3.28 24.38 -0.51
CA SER A 11 4.67 24.62 -0.15
C SER A 11 5.62 24.09 -1.22
N SER A 12 6.74 24.75 -1.46
CA SER A 12 7.80 24.22 -2.33
C SER A 12 8.85 23.40 -1.58
N THR A 13 8.79 23.36 -0.25
CA THR A 13 9.80 22.70 0.60
C THR A 13 9.37 21.33 1.08
N GLU A 14 8.08 21.02 1.02
CA GLU A 14 7.52 19.74 1.46
C GLU A 14 7.31 18.81 0.27
N ARG A 15 7.83 17.59 0.39
CA ARG A 15 7.79 16.58 -0.67
C ARG A 15 6.39 15.99 -0.91
N VAL A 16 5.59 15.88 0.14
CA VAL A 16 4.20 15.41 0.09
C VAL A 16 3.36 16.40 0.86
N GLN A 17 2.28 16.88 0.26
CA GLN A 17 1.34 17.78 0.91
C GLN A 17 -0.04 17.18 0.93
N LYS A 18 -0.62 17.13 2.12
CA LYS A 18 -1.99 16.73 2.35
C LYS A 18 -2.86 17.99 2.29
N ILE A 19 -3.81 17.99 1.37
CA ILE A 19 -4.82 19.04 1.24
C ILE A 19 -6.12 18.45 1.76
N GLU A 20 -6.64 18.99 2.86
CA GLU A 20 -7.93 18.59 3.38
C GLU A 20 -9.03 19.32 2.60
N LEU A 21 -9.86 18.53 1.92
CA LEU A 21 -10.94 19.05 1.10
C LEU A 21 -12.24 18.97 1.88
N LYS A 22 -12.65 20.10 2.45
CA LYS A 22 -13.94 20.20 3.15
C LYS A 22 -15.05 20.35 2.11
N ILE A 23 -15.69 19.23 1.76
CA ILE A 23 -16.89 19.24 0.92
C ILE A 23 -18.08 19.56 1.85
N THR A 24 -18.32 20.84 2.09
CA THR A 24 -19.50 21.30 2.84
C THR A 24 -20.69 21.47 1.90
N GLY A 25 -21.76 20.71 2.11
CA GLY A 25 -22.98 20.83 1.33
C GLY A 25 -24.22 20.56 2.16
N ALA A 26 -24.98 21.61 2.48
CA ALA A 26 -26.38 21.45 2.86
C ALA A 26 -27.11 20.81 1.67
N THR A 27 -27.56 19.56 1.85
CA THR A 27 -28.16 18.67 0.83
C THR A 27 -27.24 18.32 -0.36
N PHE A 28 -26.68 17.11 -0.33
CA PHE A 28 -26.05 16.46 -1.49
C PHE A 28 -27.11 16.20 -2.57
N ASN A 29 -27.37 17.17 -3.45
CA ASN A 29 -28.12 16.92 -4.67
C ASN A 29 -27.29 16.01 -5.59
N GLN A 30 -27.91 14.95 -6.10
CA GLN A 30 -27.31 13.82 -6.84
C GLN A 30 -26.60 14.18 -8.18
N ASP A 31 -26.42 15.45 -8.51
CA ASP A 31 -25.95 15.90 -9.83
C ASP A 31 -24.73 16.86 -9.77
N ARG A 32 -23.98 16.91 -8.66
CA ARG A 32 -22.76 17.74 -8.60
C ARG A 32 -21.52 16.95 -8.98
N THR A 33 -20.64 17.60 -9.73
CA THR A 33 -19.30 17.11 -10.06
C THR A 33 -18.27 18.12 -9.57
N TRP A 34 -17.30 17.65 -8.77
CA TRP A 34 -16.15 18.40 -8.30
C TRP A 34 -14.94 18.10 -9.17
N TYR A 35 -14.16 19.14 -9.48
CA TYR A 35 -12.89 19.02 -10.20
C TYR A 35 -11.77 19.50 -9.30
N PHE A 36 -10.73 18.70 -9.17
CA PHE A 36 -9.52 19.05 -8.45
C PHE A 36 -8.44 19.33 -9.49
N GLU A 37 -8.05 20.59 -9.60
CA GLU A 37 -7.12 21.07 -10.62
C GLU A 37 -5.88 21.68 -9.95
N ILE A 38 -4.70 21.33 -10.46
CA ILE A 38 -3.46 22.03 -10.12
C ILE A 38 -3.18 23.09 -11.18
N VAL A 39 -3.01 24.33 -10.73
CA VAL A 39 -2.70 25.47 -11.59
C VAL A 39 -1.34 26.02 -11.20
N GLY A 40 -0.40 26.01 -12.15
CA GLY A 40 0.89 26.68 -12.04
C GLY A 40 0.79 28.09 -12.61
N LYS A 41 1.20 29.09 -11.83
CA LYS A 41 1.25 30.50 -12.25
C LYS A 41 2.70 30.98 -12.27
N ASP A 42 3.04 31.81 -13.24
CA ASP A 42 4.35 32.46 -13.32
C ASP A 42 4.49 33.64 -12.34
N LYS A 43 5.64 34.32 -12.34
CA LYS A 43 5.90 35.49 -11.47
C LYS A 43 4.93 36.65 -11.69
N SER A 44 4.28 36.71 -12.85
CA SER A 44 3.28 37.73 -13.20
C SER A 44 1.85 37.27 -12.88
N SER A 45 1.69 36.15 -12.15
CA SER A 45 0.41 35.50 -11.86
C SER A 45 -0.33 34.99 -13.10
N LYS A 46 0.36 34.85 -14.24
CA LYS A 46 -0.23 34.26 -15.45
C LYS A 46 -0.15 32.75 -15.36
N GLU A 47 -1.26 32.07 -15.62
CA GLU A 47 -1.31 30.61 -15.67
C GLU A 47 -0.38 30.09 -16.78
N CYS A 48 0.56 29.25 -16.40
CA CYS A 48 1.54 28.62 -17.28
C CYS A 48 1.39 27.11 -17.34
N TYR A 49 0.64 26.53 -16.41
CA TYR A 49 0.33 25.11 -16.35
C TYR A 49 -1.05 24.92 -15.74
N SER A 50 -1.86 24.01 -16.29
CA SER A 50 -3.05 23.53 -15.61
C SER A 50 -3.27 22.06 -15.88
N LYS A 51 -3.67 21.31 -14.85
CA LYS A 51 -4.01 19.91 -14.98
C LYS A 51 -5.08 19.52 -13.96
N VAL A 52 -6.22 19.02 -14.45
CA VAL A 52 -7.18 18.33 -13.60
C VAL A 52 -6.53 17.04 -13.09
N LEU A 53 -6.37 16.96 -11.77
CA LEU A 53 -5.83 15.80 -11.07
C LEU A 53 -6.89 14.71 -10.90
N PHE A 54 -8.13 15.09 -10.63
CA PHE A 54 -9.22 14.15 -10.38
C PHE A 54 -10.60 14.83 -10.48
N THR A 55 -11.62 14.03 -10.84
CA THR A 55 -13.02 14.44 -10.91
C THR A 55 -13.84 13.51 -10.00
N GLN A 56 -14.70 14.07 -9.15
CA GLN A 56 -15.60 13.33 -8.28
C GLN A 56 -17.04 13.73 -8.59
N ASP A 57 -17.92 12.80 -8.93
CA ASP A 57 -19.35 13.07 -8.94
C ASP A 57 -20.02 12.65 -7.62
N SER A 58 -21.18 13.25 -7.33
CA SER A 58 -21.91 13.06 -6.08
C SER A 58 -22.41 11.63 -5.88
N ASN A 59 -22.83 10.96 -6.96
CA ASN A 59 -23.35 9.59 -6.85
C ASN A 59 -22.22 8.61 -6.58
N THR A 60 -21.10 8.75 -7.29
CA THR A 60 -19.88 7.98 -7.02
C THR A 60 -19.38 8.23 -5.60
N PHE A 61 -19.39 9.48 -5.12
CA PHE A 61 -18.95 9.80 -3.76
C PHE A 61 -19.85 9.14 -2.71
N LEU A 62 -21.17 9.30 -2.86
CA LEU A 62 -22.15 8.71 -1.94
C LEU A 62 -22.06 7.19 -1.91
N ASN A 63 -21.85 6.54 -3.07
CA ASN A 63 -21.66 5.10 -3.16
C ASN A 63 -20.38 4.63 -2.45
N PHE A 64 -19.32 5.43 -2.37
CA PHE A 64 -18.12 5.09 -1.61
C PHE A 64 -18.29 5.32 -0.10
N THR A 65 -18.97 6.38 0.30
CA THR A 65 -19.13 6.75 1.72
C THR A 65 -20.13 5.90 2.49
N GLN A 66 -20.93 5.07 1.81
CA GLN A 66 -21.97 4.23 2.43
C GLN A 66 -21.53 2.78 2.63
N ILE A 67 -20.31 2.41 2.25
CA ILE A 67 -19.81 1.05 2.43
C ILE A 67 -19.23 0.96 3.83
N GLU A 68 -19.85 0.16 4.68
CA GLU A 68 -19.29 -0.21 5.97
C GLU A 68 -18.10 -1.17 5.76
N PRO A 69 -17.07 -1.10 6.61
CA PRO A 69 -15.97 -2.04 6.54
C PRO A 69 -16.44 -3.44 6.92
N TYR A 70 -15.87 -4.43 6.27
CA TYR A 70 -16.17 -5.83 6.50
C TYR A 70 -15.43 -6.33 7.74
N TYR A 71 -16.13 -6.98 8.66
CA TYR A 71 -15.54 -7.47 9.90
C TYR A 71 -16.16 -8.79 10.32
N VAL A 72 -15.31 -9.66 10.87
CA VAL A 72 -15.69 -10.93 11.46
C VAL A 72 -14.88 -11.11 12.74
N ASP A 73 -15.59 -11.39 13.84
CA ASP A 73 -14.99 -11.61 15.15
C ASP A 73 -13.91 -12.70 15.11
N ASN A 74 -12.83 -12.51 15.87
CA ASN A 74 -11.77 -13.50 16.11
C ASN A 74 -10.97 -13.95 14.88
N ILE A 75 -10.88 -13.14 13.82
CA ILE A 75 -9.96 -13.40 12.70
C ILE A 75 -8.58 -12.80 12.93
N PHE A 76 -8.53 -11.56 13.41
CA PHE A 76 -7.28 -10.87 13.69
C PHE A 76 -6.72 -11.28 15.05
N ASN A 77 -5.39 -11.26 15.18
CA ASN A 77 -4.76 -11.31 16.49
C ASN A 77 -5.35 -10.17 17.36
N PRO A 78 -5.78 -10.45 18.61
CA PRO A 78 -6.35 -9.44 19.50
C PRO A 78 -5.57 -8.14 19.62
N VAL A 79 -4.23 -8.18 19.52
CA VAL A 79 -3.40 -6.97 19.64
C VAL A 79 -3.31 -6.16 18.34
N ASP A 80 -3.69 -6.77 17.23
CA ASP A 80 -3.73 -6.15 15.91
C ASP A 80 -5.13 -5.66 15.54
N ASP A 81 -6.13 -5.92 16.39
CA ASP A 81 -7.46 -5.33 16.30
C ASP A 81 -7.55 -4.11 17.23
N LEU A 82 -7.69 -2.92 16.63
CA LEU A 82 -7.53 -1.64 17.33
C LEU A 82 -8.48 -1.46 18.52
N TYR A 83 -9.67 -2.07 18.48
CA TYR A 83 -10.70 -1.94 19.52
C TYR A 83 -11.16 -3.30 20.03
N PHE A 84 -10.26 -4.27 20.07
CA PHE A 84 -10.55 -5.59 20.59
C PHE A 84 -11.13 -5.55 22.01
N ASP A 85 -12.27 -6.20 22.23
CA ASP A 85 -12.85 -6.34 23.56
C ASP A 85 -12.07 -7.40 24.34
N VAL A 86 -11.11 -6.95 25.16
CA VAL A 86 -10.28 -7.82 26.02
C VAL A 86 -11.13 -8.72 26.92
N SER A 87 -12.35 -8.30 27.31
CA SER A 87 -13.22 -9.12 28.16
C SER A 87 -13.72 -10.40 27.49
N SER A 88 -13.64 -10.48 26.16
CA SER A 88 -14.04 -11.65 25.37
C SER A 88 -13.10 -12.86 25.56
N ILE A 89 -11.81 -12.62 25.81
CA ILE A 89 -10.80 -13.69 26.01
C ILE A 89 -10.12 -13.63 27.39
N GLY A 90 -10.22 -12.49 28.09
CA GLY A 90 -9.55 -12.23 29.36
C GLY A 90 -8.16 -11.61 29.20
N GLU A 91 -7.71 -10.91 30.25
CA GLU A 91 -6.44 -10.18 30.25
C GLU A 91 -5.22 -11.10 30.02
N ASP A 92 -5.20 -12.27 30.64
CA ASP A 92 -4.08 -13.22 30.53
C ASP A 92 -3.86 -13.65 29.07
N ALA A 93 -4.93 -14.04 28.37
CA ALA A 93 -4.87 -14.45 26.97
C ALA A 93 -4.48 -13.28 26.05
N TYR A 94 -4.95 -12.06 26.34
CA TYR A 94 -4.53 -10.87 25.60
C TYR A 94 -3.03 -10.59 25.79
N ILE A 95 -2.53 -10.73 27.02
CA ILE A 95 -1.10 -10.57 27.34
C ILE A 95 -0.25 -11.62 26.61
N GLU A 96 -0.71 -12.87 26.52
CA GLU A 96 -0.03 -13.91 25.73
C GLU A 96 0.08 -13.50 24.25
N ASN A 97 -1.01 -13.04 23.63
CA ASN A 97 -1.00 -12.54 22.26
C ASN A 97 -0.06 -11.33 22.07
N PHE A 98 0.02 -10.45 23.06
CA PHE A 98 0.98 -9.34 23.05
C PHE A 98 2.43 -9.83 23.03
N PHE A 99 2.78 -10.78 23.90
CA PHE A 99 4.13 -11.33 23.93
C PHE A 99 4.47 -12.11 22.67
N ASP A 100 3.50 -12.81 22.09
CA ASP A 100 3.64 -13.49 20.80
C ASP A 100 3.99 -12.50 19.68
N THR A 101 3.30 -11.37 19.61
CA THR A 101 3.62 -10.31 18.66
C THR A 101 5.01 -9.71 18.93
N GLN A 102 5.44 -9.54 20.19
CA GLN A 102 6.81 -9.11 20.50
C GLN A 102 7.86 -10.15 20.06
N GLN A 103 7.55 -11.43 20.18
CA GLN A 103 8.43 -12.51 19.71
C GLN A 103 8.59 -12.43 18.19
N LEU A 104 7.51 -12.26 17.43
CA LEU A 104 7.58 -12.06 15.98
C LEU A 104 8.47 -10.87 15.61
N LYS A 105 8.32 -9.74 16.28
CA LYS A 105 9.18 -8.55 16.07
C LYS A 105 10.66 -8.84 16.28
N SER A 106 10.99 -9.66 17.28
CA SER A 106 12.37 -10.05 17.57
C SER A 106 13.00 -10.91 16.47
N LEU A 107 12.18 -11.57 15.62
CA LEU A 107 12.67 -12.40 14.52
C LEU A 107 13.26 -11.58 13.36
N ASN A 108 13.08 -10.25 13.34
CA ASN A 108 13.66 -9.38 12.31
C ASN A 108 15.17 -9.60 12.12
N GLN A 109 15.89 -9.91 13.21
CA GLN A 109 17.34 -10.14 13.19
C GLN A 109 17.77 -11.40 12.42
N PHE A 110 16.84 -12.34 12.18
CA PHE A 110 17.09 -13.57 11.43
C PHE A 110 16.73 -13.45 9.95
N LEU A 111 16.17 -12.31 9.53
CA LEU A 111 15.89 -12.06 8.12
C LEU A 111 17.19 -12.05 7.30
N PRO A 112 17.16 -12.53 6.05
CA PRO A 112 18.29 -12.38 5.15
C PRO A 112 18.76 -10.93 5.04
N GLU A 113 20.07 -10.75 4.87
CA GLU A 113 20.65 -9.42 4.61
C GLU A 113 20.04 -8.79 3.35
N PRO A 114 20.02 -7.45 3.24
CA PRO A 114 19.60 -6.78 2.02
C PRO A 114 20.30 -7.31 0.76
N HIS A 115 19.58 -7.36 -0.35
CA HIS A 115 20.06 -7.94 -1.60
C HIS A 115 19.94 -6.94 -2.77
N GLU A 116 20.88 -6.97 -3.73
CA GLU A 116 20.90 -6.02 -4.85
C GLU A 116 19.63 -6.04 -5.68
N ALA A 117 19.04 -7.22 -5.88
CA ALA A 117 17.80 -7.38 -6.64
C ALA A 117 16.62 -6.65 -5.98
N GLY A 118 16.53 -6.66 -4.64
CA GLY A 118 15.48 -5.92 -3.93
C GLY A 118 15.62 -4.42 -4.15
N LEU A 119 16.85 -3.89 -4.16
CA LEU A 119 17.09 -2.46 -4.40
C LEU A 119 16.76 -2.08 -5.84
N ALA A 120 17.19 -2.91 -6.80
CA ALA A 120 16.88 -2.70 -8.21
C ALA A 120 15.36 -2.72 -8.49
N LEU A 121 14.62 -3.62 -7.84
CA LEU A 121 13.15 -3.70 -7.98
C LEU A 121 12.44 -2.53 -7.30
N LEU A 122 12.95 -2.01 -6.18
CA LEU A 122 12.43 -0.78 -5.55
C LEU A 122 12.55 0.45 -6.46
N GLU A 123 13.39 0.42 -7.49
CA GLU A 123 13.51 1.48 -8.51
C GLU A 123 12.55 1.26 -9.69
N LYS A 124 11.86 0.12 -9.73
CA LYS A 124 10.90 -0.22 -10.79
C LYS A 124 9.46 -0.12 -10.30
N ASN A 125 8.56 0.18 -11.22
CA ASN A 125 7.12 0.17 -11.00
C ASN A 125 6.41 -0.42 -12.22
N LEU A 126 5.33 -1.16 -11.99
CA LEU A 126 4.43 -1.66 -13.03
C LEU A 126 3.12 -0.89 -12.94
N THR A 127 2.74 -0.21 -14.02
CA THR A 127 1.45 0.50 -14.07
C THR A 127 0.36 -0.30 -14.78
N GLU A 128 0.74 -1.33 -15.52
CA GLU A 128 -0.14 -2.15 -16.37
C GLU A 128 0.29 -3.61 -16.16
N LEU A 129 -0.67 -4.55 -16.14
CA LEU A 129 -0.42 -5.96 -15.80
C LEU A 129 0.64 -6.63 -16.69
N ASP A 130 0.66 -6.28 -17.98
CA ASP A 130 1.64 -6.75 -18.97
C ASP A 130 2.52 -5.59 -19.48
N GLY A 131 2.59 -4.50 -18.71
CA GLY A 131 3.32 -3.30 -19.06
C GLY A 131 4.83 -3.45 -18.94
N LYS A 132 5.56 -2.51 -19.56
CA LYS A 132 6.99 -2.36 -19.28
C LYS A 132 7.19 -1.73 -17.91
N TYR A 133 8.20 -2.20 -17.19
CA TYR A 133 8.68 -1.52 -15.99
C TYR A 133 9.00 -0.05 -16.29
N LYS A 134 8.54 0.83 -15.40
CA LYS A 134 8.88 2.24 -15.41
C LYS A 134 9.86 2.52 -14.28
N ASP A 135 10.90 3.28 -14.60
CA ASP A 135 11.86 3.76 -13.60
C ASP A 135 11.16 4.77 -12.70
N ASN A 136 11.29 4.58 -11.40
CA ASN A 136 10.75 5.48 -10.41
C ASN A 136 11.74 5.56 -9.25
N SER A 137 12.41 6.70 -9.18
CA SER A 137 13.53 6.91 -8.28
C SER A 137 13.22 6.53 -6.83
N ILE A 138 14.17 5.88 -6.14
CA ILE A 138 14.01 5.32 -4.80
C ILE A 138 13.69 6.39 -3.77
N TRP A 139 14.14 7.63 -4.00
CA TRP A 139 13.73 8.73 -3.14
C TRP A 139 12.21 8.78 -3.08
N LEU A 140 11.46 8.63 -4.19
CA LEU A 140 9.99 8.66 -4.25
C LEU A 140 9.29 7.50 -3.53
N ARG A 141 10.00 6.46 -3.08
CA ARG A 141 9.40 5.41 -2.26
C ARG A 141 9.06 5.97 -0.88
N ASN A 142 7.83 5.69 -0.45
CA ASN A 142 7.31 6.12 0.83
C ASN A 142 7.27 4.91 1.75
N ARG A 143 7.75 5.10 2.97
CA ARG A 143 7.46 4.19 4.08
C ARG A 143 6.13 4.59 4.67
N LEU A 144 5.38 3.59 5.14
CA LEU A 144 4.31 3.87 6.08
C LEU A 144 4.94 4.43 7.36
N LYS A 145 4.31 5.45 7.94
CA LYS A 145 4.78 6.15 9.14
C LYS A 145 3.60 6.46 10.04
N GLY A 146 3.83 6.34 11.35
CA GLY A 146 2.79 6.48 12.36
C GLY A 146 1.90 5.24 12.42
N ASP A 147 0.77 5.39 13.10
CA ASP A 147 -0.22 4.33 13.25
C ASP A 147 -0.93 4.12 11.92
N ILE A 148 -0.96 2.88 11.44
CA ILE A 148 -1.66 2.47 10.22
C ILE A 148 -2.84 1.61 10.62
N VAL A 149 -4.04 2.06 10.29
CA VAL A 149 -5.28 1.34 10.60
C VAL A 149 -5.95 0.98 9.28
N ILE A 150 -5.94 -0.32 8.97
CA ILE A 150 -6.50 -0.88 7.75
C ILE A 150 -7.99 -1.17 7.97
N GLY A 151 -8.81 -0.88 6.97
CA GLY A 151 -10.18 -1.37 6.88
C GLY A 151 -10.43 -1.93 5.49
N LEU A 152 -11.06 -3.10 5.39
CA LEU A 152 -11.46 -3.69 4.12
C LEU A 152 -12.93 -3.36 3.82
N TYR A 153 -13.23 -2.99 2.59
CA TYR A 153 -14.55 -2.51 2.18
C TYR A 153 -15.00 -3.18 0.88
N GLY A 154 -16.30 -3.44 0.73
CA GLY A 154 -16.89 -3.95 -0.52
C GLY A 154 -17.06 -5.47 -0.50
N ASP A 155 -16.76 -6.12 -1.62
CA ASP A 155 -16.90 -7.57 -1.84
C ASP A 155 -15.74 -8.33 -1.16
N VAL A 156 -15.66 -8.21 0.17
CA VAL A 156 -14.65 -8.84 1.03
C VAL A 156 -15.19 -10.15 1.58
N GLU A 157 -14.35 -11.18 1.62
CA GLU A 157 -14.65 -12.50 2.19
C GLU A 157 -13.81 -12.79 3.45
N ASP A 158 -14.22 -13.75 4.28
CA ASP A 158 -13.45 -14.21 5.46
C ASP A 158 -12.00 -14.57 5.14
N SER A 159 -11.76 -15.14 3.94
CA SER A 159 -10.41 -15.49 3.47
C SER A 159 -9.53 -14.27 3.25
N ASP A 160 -10.10 -13.12 2.87
CA ASP A 160 -9.37 -11.87 2.71
C ASP A 160 -8.94 -11.31 4.06
N LEU A 161 -9.80 -11.38 5.08
CA LEU A 161 -9.44 -10.99 6.45
C LEU A 161 -8.34 -11.89 7.01
N LYS A 162 -8.42 -13.20 6.81
CA LYS A 162 -7.37 -14.15 7.23
C LYS A 162 -6.04 -13.88 6.54
N THR A 163 -6.09 -13.59 5.24
CA THR A 163 -4.94 -13.16 4.45
C THR A 163 -4.31 -11.90 5.03
N LEU A 164 -5.13 -10.87 5.29
CA LEU A 164 -4.65 -9.63 5.86
C LEU A 164 -4.03 -9.83 7.24
N ASN A 165 -4.62 -10.68 8.09
CA ASN A 165 -4.04 -11.04 9.37
C ASN A 165 -2.63 -11.64 9.19
N GLN A 166 -2.43 -12.57 8.26
CA GLN A 166 -1.11 -13.15 7.97
C GLN A 166 -0.11 -12.11 7.44
N ILE A 167 -0.58 -11.19 6.60
CA ILE A 167 0.24 -10.05 6.14
C ILE A 167 0.66 -9.18 7.33
N ILE A 168 -0.25 -8.85 8.25
CA ILE A 168 0.05 -8.08 9.46
C ILE A 168 1.07 -8.81 10.34
N GLN A 169 0.89 -10.11 10.62
CA GLN A 169 1.87 -10.90 11.37
C GLN A 169 3.26 -10.89 10.72
N THR A 170 3.31 -11.00 9.39
CA THR A 170 4.57 -10.93 8.63
C THR A 170 5.20 -9.54 8.70
N MET A 171 4.39 -8.49 8.68
CA MET A 171 4.86 -7.11 8.83
C MET A 171 5.46 -6.85 10.21
N HIS A 172 4.98 -7.51 11.28
CA HIS A 172 5.64 -7.45 12.59
C HIS A 172 7.08 -7.98 12.53
N ILE A 173 7.37 -8.98 11.69
CA ILE A 173 8.72 -9.49 11.49
C ILE A 173 9.55 -8.55 10.60
N VAL A 174 9.01 -8.14 9.45
CA VAL A 174 9.78 -7.40 8.42
C VAL A 174 9.97 -5.92 8.76
N ALA A 175 9.00 -5.31 9.44
CA ALA A 175 8.98 -3.90 9.83
C ALA A 175 8.52 -3.77 11.29
N PRO A 176 9.32 -4.20 12.28
CA PRO A 176 8.89 -4.34 13.68
C PRO A 176 8.43 -3.03 14.34
N ASP A 177 8.94 -1.89 13.86
CA ASP A 177 8.58 -0.55 14.33
C ASP A 177 7.32 0.03 13.66
N LEU A 178 6.76 -0.66 12.65
CA LEU A 178 5.51 -0.25 12.03
C LEU A 178 4.34 -0.62 12.95
N ASN A 179 3.61 0.39 13.42
CA ASN A 179 2.36 0.16 14.14
C ASN A 179 1.23 -0.01 13.12
N ILE A 180 0.77 -1.25 12.94
CA ILE A 180 -0.23 -1.63 11.95
C ILE A 180 -1.33 -2.42 12.63
N SER A 181 -2.58 -2.04 12.39
CA SER A 181 -3.75 -2.69 12.96
C SER A 181 -4.91 -2.72 11.97
N TYR A 182 -5.94 -3.47 12.33
CA TYR A 182 -7.23 -3.53 11.65
C TYR A 182 -8.31 -2.80 12.47
N SER A 183 -9.29 -2.23 11.79
CA SER A 183 -10.52 -1.76 12.43
C SER A 183 -11.69 -1.72 11.45
N ASP A 184 -12.86 -2.04 11.96
CA ASP A 184 -14.16 -1.81 11.34
C ASP A 184 -14.79 -0.48 11.73
N ASN A 185 -14.09 0.33 12.52
CA ASN A 185 -14.53 1.69 12.81
C ASN A 185 -13.92 2.66 11.80
N THR A 186 -14.71 3.06 10.80
CA THR A 186 -14.30 3.94 9.71
C THR A 186 -13.71 5.27 10.17
N GLU A 187 -14.06 5.77 11.37
CA GLU A 187 -13.49 7.03 11.89
C GLU A 187 -11.99 6.94 12.16
N TYR A 188 -11.47 5.73 12.42
CA TYR A 188 -10.07 5.48 12.75
C TYR A 188 -9.28 4.86 11.60
N VAL A 189 -9.97 4.28 10.61
CA VAL A 189 -9.33 3.71 9.41
C VAL A 189 -8.63 4.82 8.62
N ASN A 190 -7.32 4.69 8.45
CA ASN A 190 -6.49 5.62 7.68
C ASN A 190 -5.87 4.99 6.43
N LEU A 191 -6.04 3.68 6.24
CA LEU A 191 -5.71 2.94 5.03
C LEU A 191 -6.91 2.08 4.57
N PRO A 192 -7.92 2.67 3.93
CA PRO A 192 -9.05 1.92 3.40
C PRO A 192 -8.67 1.16 2.12
N ILE A 193 -8.98 -0.14 2.08
CA ILE A 193 -8.77 -1.01 0.92
C ILE A 193 -10.13 -1.47 0.43
N HIS A 194 -10.45 -1.18 -0.84
CA HIS A 194 -11.75 -1.50 -1.43
C HIS A 194 -11.65 -2.69 -2.38
N PHE A 195 -12.40 -3.75 -2.09
CA PHE A 195 -12.63 -4.92 -2.93
C PHE A 195 -13.87 -4.62 -3.78
N LEU A 196 -13.65 -4.10 -4.98
CA LEU A 196 -14.74 -3.75 -5.88
C LEU A 196 -14.45 -4.27 -7.29
N PRO A 197 -15.45 -4.84 -7.98
CA PRO A 197 -15.26 -5.30 -9.34
C PRO A 197 -14.97 -4.10 -10.24
N CYS A 198 -13.86 -4.17 -10.98
CA CYS A 198 -13.53 -3.17 -11.99
C CYS A 198 -14.44 -3.35 -13.23
N THR A 199 -15.69 -2.89 -13.12
CA THR A 199 -16.62 -2.88 -14.26
C THR A 199 -16.21 -1.81 -15.28
N SER A 200 -16.62 -1.98 -16.55
CA SER A 200 -16.38 -0.96 -17.58
C SER A 200 -16.97 0.41 -17.21
N LEU A 201 -18.10 0.43 -16.49
CA LEU A 201 -18.74 1.66 -16.02
C LEU A 201 -17.90 2.30 -14.90
N PHE A 202 -17.50 1.51 -13.89
CA PHE A 202 -16.66 1.96 -12.78
C PHE A 202 -15.29 2.44 -13.26
N SER A 203 -14.64 1.74 -14.19
CA SER A 203 -13.38 2.16 -14.79
C SER A 203 -13.49 3.50 -15.52
N LYS A 204 -14.63 3.76 -16.21
CA LYS A 204 -14.88 5.03 -16.90
C LYS A 204 -15.18 6.19 -15.95
N GLN A 205 -15.85 5.91 -14.83
CA GLN A 205 -16.32 6.94 -13.89
C GLN A 205 -15.32 7.23 -12.76
N ALA A 206 -14.60 6.21 -12.29
CA ALA A 206 -13.96 6.24 -10.98
C ALA A 206 -12.60 5.51 -10.94
N LYS A 207 -11.70 5.77 -11.93
CA LYS A 207 -10.21 5.58 -11.82
C LYS A 207 -9.53 4.57 -12.78
N ASP A 208 -10.00 4.39 -14.02
CA ASP A 208 -9.25 3.66 -15.09
C ASP A 208 -8.63 2.34 -14.61
N CYS A 209 -9.36 1.57 -13.81
CA CYS A 209 -8.82 0.37 -13.13
C CYS A 209 -8.61 -0.82 -14.08
N LYS A 210 -9.17 -0.77 -15.29
CA LYS A 210 -9.12 -1.88 -16.24
C LYS A 210 -7.70 -2.02 -16.81
N GLU A 211 -7.20 -3.26 -16.88
CA GLU A 211 -5.85 -3.62 -17.39
C GLU A 211 -4.68 -2.98 -16.61
N LYS A 212 -4.97 -2.34 -15.48
CA LYS A 212 -3.97 -1.85 -14.54
C LYS A 212 -3.53 -2.97 -13.61
N ALA A 213 -2.27 -2.89 -13.18
CA ALA A 213 -1.78 -3.78 -12.14
C ALA A 213 -2.57 -3.55 -10.83
N ILE A 214 -2.78 -4.61 -10.05
CA ILE A 214 -3.43 -4.49 -8.74
C ILE A 214 -2.53 -3.67 -7.81
N GLY A 215 -3.11 -2.82 -6.97
CA GLY A 215 -2.35 -2.01 -6.00
C GLY A 215 -1.73 -0.73 -6.57
N THR A 216 -1.95 -0.39 -7.84
CA THR A 216 -1.47 0.87 -8.41
C THR A 216 -2.45 2.01 -8.17
N PHE A 217 -1.98 3.07 -7.50
CA PHE A 217 -2.76 4.29 -7.36
C PHE A 217 -2.67 5.13 -8.64
N HIS A 218 -3.78 5.22 -9.38
CA HIS A 218 -3.85 6.00 -10.62
C HIS A 218 -4.68 7.26 -10.44
N PHE A 219 -4.08 8.40 -10.78
CA PHE A 219 -4.82 9.64 -11.02
C PHE A 219 -5.56 9.52 -12.36
N PRO A 220 -6.84 9.89 -12.45
CA PRO A 220 -7.58 9.88 -13.70
C PRO A 220 -6.83 10.64 -14.81
N SER A 221 -6.68 10.02 -15.99
CA SER A 221 -6.27 10.73 -17.20
C SER A 221 -7.47 10.84 -18.14
N ASN A 222 -7.76 12.04 -18.63
CA ASN A 222 -8.92 12.34 -19.48
C ASN A 222 -8.78 11.85 -20.94
N THR A 223 -7.93 10.87 -21.23
CA THR A 223 -7.79 10.33 -22.59
C THR A 223 -8.54 9.02 -22.70
N ALA A 224 -9.80 9.12 -23.15
CA ALA A 224 -10.61 7.99 -23.54
C ALA A 224 -9.99 7.27 -24.75
N ASN A 225 -9.41 6.10 -24.52
CA ASN A 225 -9.29 5.06 -25.53
C ASN A 225 -9.79 3.75 -24.90
N GLU A 226 -10.71 3.08 -25.59
CA GLU A 226 -11.37 1.87 -25.13
C GLU A 226 -10.39 0.69 -24.99
N PRO A 227 -10.45 -0.11 -23.90
CA PRO A 227 -9.78 -1.41 -23.85
C PRO A 227 -10.76 -2.60 -24.02
N LYS A 228 -10.29 -3.66 -24.68
CA LYS A 228 -10.93 -4.98 -24.86
C LYS A 228 -10.51 -5.94 -23.73
N SER A 229 -11.42 -6.73 -23.17
CA SER A 229 -11.20 -7.54 -21.95
C SER A 229 -10.13 -8.65 -22.01
N LYS A 230 -9.44 -8.90 -20.88
CA LYS A 230 -9.49 -10.08 -19.96
C LYS A 230 -8.42 -9.85 -18.85
N ASN A 231 -8.50 -10.35 -17.62
CA ASN A 231 -8.54 -11.78 -17.28
C ASN A 231 -8.92 -12.02 -15.79
N SER A 232 -9.65 -13.10 -15.55
CA SER A 232 -10.08 -13.61 -14.24
C SER A 232 -9.10 -14.67 -13.68
N SER A 233 -7.81 -14.48 -13.86
CA SER A 233 -6.82 -15.55 -13.63
C SER A 233 -5.45 -15.04 -13.19
N SER A 234 -5.38 -13.90 -12.48
CA SER A 234 -4.24 -13.73 -11.60
C SER A 234 -4.40 -14.76 -10.48
N PRO A 235 -3.44 -15.67 -10.28
CA PRO A 235 -3.47 -16.52 -9.11
C PRO A 235 -3.56 -15.61 -7.88
N GLU A 236 -4.39 -16.02 -6.94
CA GLU A 236 -4.63 -15.42 -5.64
C GLU A 236 -3.35 -15.54 -4.79
N ILE A 237 -2.28 -14.85 -5.20
CA ILE A 237 -1.05 -14.78 -4.41
C ILE A 237 -1.29 -13.69 -3.39
N ALA A 238 -1.91 -14.10 -2.30
CA ALA A 238 -2.28 -13.24 -1.19
C ALA A 238 -1.13 -13.15 -0.16
N TYR A 239 0.12 -13.24 -0.60
CA TYR A 239 1.30 -13.20 0.27
C TYR A 239 2.49 -12.55 -0.42
N PHE A 240 3.43 -12.04 0.36
CA PHE A 240 4.67 -11.47 -0.17
C PHE A 240 5.56 -12.55 -0.75
N SER A 241 5.92 -12.39 -2.03
CA SER A 241 6.95 -13.22 -2.66
C SER A 241 8.34 -12.92 -2.07
N ALA A 242 9.33 -13.77 -2.35
CA ALA A 242 10.71 -13.50 -1.94
C ALA A 242 11.21 -12.13 -2.45
N SER A 243 10.84 -11.73 -3.68
CA SER A 243 11.17 -10.41 -4.20
C SER A 243 10.48 -9.26 -3.46
N ASP A 244 9.25 -9.46 -2.98
CA ASP A 244 8.55 -8.45 -2.17
C ASP A 244 9.22 -8.32 -0.80
N LEU A 245 9.57 -9.45 -0.18
CA LEU A 245 10.26 -9.49 1.10
C LEU A 245 11.66 -8.86 1.02
N MET A 246 12.42 -9.09 -0.06
CA MET A 246 13.69 -8.39 -0.30
C MET A 246 13.52 -6.87 -0.42
N GLN A 247 12.49 -6.42 -1.11
CA GLN A 247 12.18 -4.99 -1.24
C GLN A 247 11.79 -4.39 0.11
N LEU A 248 10.92 -5.06 0.87
CA LEU A 248 10.50 -4.63 2.20
C LEU A 248 11.67 -4.61 3.19
N ARG A 249 12.58 -5.59 3.12
CA ARG A 249 13.79 -5.64 3.96
C ARG A 249 14.66 -4.41 3.77
N ILE A 250 14.84 -3.95 2.53
CA ILE A 250 15.54 -2.67 2.26
C ILE A 250 14.69 -1.48 2.68
N LEU A 251 13.39 -1.50 2.34
CA LEU A 251 12.49 -0.39 2.62
C LEU A 251 12.42 -0.08 4.11
N TYR A 252 12.47 -1.08 5.00
CA TYR A 252 12.38 -0.90 6.46
C TYR A 252 13.71 -1.15 7.20
N ASP A 253 14.86 -1.18 6.52
CA ASP A 253 16.16 -1.32 7.20
C ASP A 253 16.51 -0.08 8.04
N ASP A 254 16.86 -0.29 9.31
CA ASP A 254 17.17 0.76 10.29
C ASP A 254 18.42 1.59 9.93
N ARG A 255 19.35 1.03 9.14
CA ARG A 255 20.52 1.76 8.64
C ARG A 255 20.13 2.89 7.67
N LEU A 256 18.90 2.85 7.16
CA LEU A 256 18.36 3.80 6.21
C LEU A 256 17.27 4.68 6.85
N PRO A 257 17.58 5.74 7.60
CA PRO A 257 16.53 6.64 8.11
C PRO A 257 15.79 7.40 7.00
N VAL A 258 16.43 7.58 5.84
CA VAL A 258 15.89 8.25 4.64
C VAL A 258 16.41 7.55 3.39
N LEU A 259 15.55 7.39 2.39
CA LEU A 259 15.91 6.94 1.04
C LEU A 259 16.22 8.16 0.16
N ILE A 260 17.45 8.24 -0.34
CA ILE A 260 17.94 9.42 -1.10
C ILE A 260 18.33 9.04 -2.52
N SER A 261 19.21 8.04 -2.69
CA SER A 261 19.61 7.54 -4.01
C SER A 261 20.08 6.09 -3.92
N THR A 262 19.99 5.35 -5.03
CA THR A 262 20.46 3.96 -5.14
C THR A 262 21.89 3.81 -4.65
N LYS A 263 22.81 4.69 -5.08
CA LYS A 263 24.21 4.64 -4.67
C LYS A 263 24.40 4.77 -3.16
N GLN A 264 23.73 5.72 -2.53
CA GLN A 264 23.83 5.91 -1.07
C GLN A 264 23.20 4.75 -0.29
N VAL A 265 22.11 4.17 -0.81
CA VAL A 265 21.52 2.97 -0.23
C VAL A 265 22.48 1.79 -0.35
N SER A 266 23.11 1.59 -1.51
CA SER A 266 24.12 0.56 -1.72
C SER A 266 25.30 0.71 -0.77
N GLU A 267 25.84 1.93 -0.60
CA GLU A 267 26.95 2.19 0.32
C GLU A 267 26.57 1.88 1.78
N LYS A 268 25.38 2.30 2.22
CA LYS A 268 24.92 2.09 3.61
C LYS A 268 24.60 0.64 3.94
N LEU A 269 24.09 -0.11 2.97
CA LEU A 269 23.73 -1.52 3.12
C LEU A 269 24.85 -2.47 2.66
N ASN A 270 26.00 -1.94 2.24
CA ASN A 270 27.14 -2.71 1.72
C ASN A 270 26.76 -3.64 0.53
N LEU A 271 25.95 -3.09 -0.40
CA LEU A 271 25.53 -3.78 -1.62
C LEU A 271 26.48 -3.46 -2.79
N ASP A 272 26.60 -4.40 -3.73
CA ASP A 272 27.32 -4.14 -4.98
C ASP A 272 26.50 -3.23 -5.90
N TYR A 273 26.88 -1.96 -5.97
CA TYR A 273 26.19 -0.96 -6.79
C TYR A 273 26.18 -1.31 -8.28
N GLU A 274 27.24 -1.92 -8.83
CA GLU A 274 27.27 -2.28 -10.25
C GLU A 274 26.29 -3.43 -10.52
N LYS A 275 26.20 -4.40 -9.61
CA LYS A 275 25.23 -5.49 -9.71
C LYS A 275 23.78 -5.00 -9.56
N VAL A 276 23.52 -3.96 -8.75
CA VAL A 276 22.20 -3.29 -8.73
C VAL A 276 21.88 -2.71 -10.11
N LEU A 277 22.82 -2.02 -10.75
CA LEU A 277 22.62 -1.45 -12.09
C LEU A 277 22.43 -2.54 -13.16
N GLU A 278 23.06 -3.71 -13.01
CA GLU A 278 22.82 -4.86 -13.88
C GLU A 278 21.37 -5.36 -13.77
N TYR A 279 20.87 -5.51 -12.55
CA TYR A 279 19.47 -5.89 -12.30
C TYR A 279 18.47 -4.83 -12.76
N GLU A 280 18.79 -3.54 -12.63
CA GLU A 280 17.93 -2.47 -13.13
C GLU A 280 17.77 -2.50 -14.66
N LYS A 281 18.81 -2.93 -15.38
CA LYS A 281 18.77 -3.10 -16.85
C LYS A 281 17.98 -4.34 -17.27
N LYS A 282 17.87 -5.34 -16.39
CA LYS A 282 17.15 -6.60 -16.63
C LYS A 282 16.29 -6.99 -15.41
N PRO A 283 15.14 -6.34 -15.20
CA PRO A 283 14.28 -6.61 -14.03
C PRO A 283 13.83 -8.07 -13.93
N SER A 284 13.72 -8.79 -15.05
CA SER A 284 13.44 -10.23 -15.06
C SER A 284 14.47 -11.04 -14.27
N ASP A 285 15.75 -10.66 -14.36
CA ASP A 285 16.84 -11.35 -13.66
C ASP A 285 16.77 -11.03 -12.16
N ALA A 286 16.29 -9.83 -11.81
CA ALA A 286 16.03 -9.43 -10.43
C ALA A 286 14.85 -10.18 -9.81
N CYS A 287 13.74 -10.36 -10.54
CA CYS A 287 12.59 -11.15 -10.09
C CYS A 287 12.95 -12.63 -9.85
N ASN A 288 13.92 -13.14 -10.60
CA ASN A 288 14.41 -14.52 -10.46
C ASN A 288 15.68 -14.61 -9.61
N ALA A 289 16.12 -13.51 -8.99
CA ALA A 289 17.29 -13.53 -8.12
C ALA A 289 16.95 -14.34 -6.88
N GLY A 290 17.51 -15.54 -6.80
CA GLY A 290 17.37 -16.38 -5.63
C GLY A 290 18.19 -15.83 -4.46
N GLN A 291 17.54 -15.64 -3.31
CA GLN A 291 18.20 -15.51 -2.02
C GLN A 291 17.57 -16.53 -1.08
N SER A 292 18.39 -17.34 -0.43
CA SER A 292 17.92 -18.28 0.58
C SER A 292 17.46 -17.56 1.85
N GLY A 293 16.61 -18.21 2.64
CA GLY A 293 16.16 -17.72 3.94
C GLY A 293 14.81 -16.98 3.93
N TRP A 294 14.13 -16.92 2.78
CA TRP A 294 12.75 -16.39 2.69
C TRP A 294 11.68 -17.48 2.75
N SER A 295 12.05 -18.76 2.62
CA SER A 295 11.11 -19.90 2.55
C SER A 295 10.20 -19.97 3.76
N ASP A 296 10.77 -19.86 4.95
CA ASP A 296 10.04 -20.03 6.21
C ASP A 296 9.00 -18.92 6.37
N LEU A 297 9.36 -17.69 6.01
CA LEU A 297 8.44 -16.55 6.06
C LEU A 297 7.33 -16.65 5.01
N ILE A 298 7.61 -17.26 3.85
CA ILE A 298 6.58 -17.56 2.83
C ILE A 298 5.66 -18.67 3.34
N ASP A 299 6.22 -19.74 3.90
CA ASP A 299 5.44 -20.86 4.42
C ASP A 299 4.58 -20.46 5.63
N PHE A 300 5.07 -19.54 6.46
CA PHE A 300 4.33 -18.92 7.57
C PHE A 300 3.14 -18.10 7.06
N GLN A 301 3.34 -17.22 6.07
CA GLN A 301 2.25 -16.45 5.43
C GLN A 301 1.17 -17.36 4.84
N MET A 302 1.58 -18.52 4.31
CA MET A 302 0.69 -19.52 3.75
C MET A 302 0.05 -20.43 4.80
N GLY A 303 0.36 -20.25 6.09
CA GLY A 303 -0.13 -21.07 7.19
C GLY A 303 0.36 -22.53 7.19
N LYS A 304 1.49 -22.82 6.53
CA LYS A 304 2.08 -24.17 6.49
C LYS A 304 2.93 -24.50 7.70
N ILE A 305 3.51 -23.47 8.32
CA ILE A 305 4.29 -23.56 9.56
C ILE A 305 3.78 -22.51 10.54
N ASP A 306 3.97 -22.74 11.83
CA ASP A 306 3.66 -21.75 12.86
C ASP A 306 4.88 -20.87 13.21
N LYS A 307 4.69 -19.97 14.19
CA LYS A 307 5.74 -19.06 14.66
C LYS A 307 6.91 -19.78 15.33
N ASP A 308 6.69 -20.96 15.91
CA ASP A 308 7.69 -21.71 16.67
C ASP A 308 8.62 -22.50 15.73
N GLU A 309 8.16 -22.73 14.50
CA GLU A 309 8.94 -23.32 13.40
C GLU A 309 9.75 -22.29 12.59
N LEU A 310 9.49 -20.99 12.74
CA LEU A 310 10.17 -19.93 11.99
C LEU A 310 11.67 -19.89 12.31
N PHE A 311 12.50 -19.90 11.25
CA PHE A 311 13.96 -19.78 11.30
C PHE A 311 14.68 -20.87 12.11
N GLY A 312 13.97 -21.95 12.49
CA GLY A 312 14.45 -23.01 13.36
C GLY A 312 14.75 -22.51 14.77
N GLY A 313 13.96 -22.96 15.76
CA GLY A 313 14.27 -22.73 17.17
C GLY A 313 15.68 -23.15 17.60
#